data_AF-A0A2X3HKC3-F1
#
_entry.id   AF-A0A2X3HKC3-F1
#
_cell.length_a   1.000
_cell.length_b   1.000
_cell.length_c   1.000
_cell.angle_alpha   90.00
_cell.angle_beta   90.00
_cell.angle_gamma   90.00
#
_symmetry.space_group_name_H-M   'P 1'
#
loop_
_entity.id
_entity.type
_entity.pdbx_description
1 polymer ?
#
loop_
_entity_poly.entity_id
_entity_poly.type
_entity_poly.pdbx_seq_one_letter_code
_entity_poly.pdbx_strand_id
1 'polypeptide(L)'
;MAAAAAITPELLEGFLKRYHELPVSELWLVDVEEGQEKLDIIHALCQRMVEKAGVPMKVYKTLDRRAALQGADFVTTQLRVGQLKAREKDERIPLSHGYLGQETNGAGGLFKGLRTIPVIFDIVKDVQEICPDAWIINFTNPAGMVTEAVYRHTNFKRFIGVCNIPIGMKMFITDVLQLSPSDELNIDLFGLNHLVFVRDVLVNGVSRFDELLDGVASGRLTANSVKNIFDLPFSEGLIRSLRLIPCSYLLYYFKPKEMLAIEMGEYYKGGARAQVVQKVEKTAVRAV
;
A
#
# COMPACT_ATOMS: atom_id res chain seq x y z
N MET A 1 11.76 2.20 -7.98
CA MET A 1 12.40 3.16 -7.03
C MET A 1 12.15 2.72 -5.58
N ALA A 2 13.17 2.79 -4.72
CA ALA A 2 13.24 2.18 -3.37
C ALA A 2 13.05 0.66 -3.37
N ALA A 3 13.88 -0.01 -4.17
CA ALA A 3 13.77 -1.44 -4.42
C ALA A 3 14.27 -2.33 -3.25
N ALA A 4 14.91 -1.77 -2.23
CA ALA A 4 15.35 -2.51 -1.05
C ALA A 4 14.21 -2.90 -0.09
N ALA A 5 12.95 -2.57 -0.42
CA ALA A 5 11.80 -2.95 0.37
C ALA A 5 11.55 -4.47 0.31
N ALA A 6 11.11 -5.05 1.44
CA ALA A 6 10.80 -6.47 1.54
C ALA A 6 9.64 -6.94 0.63
N ILE A 7 8.90 -6.01 0.01
CA ILE A 7 7.80 -6.29 -0.93
C ILE A 7 8.28 -6.48 -2.38
N THR A 8 9.52 -6.12 -2.71
CA THR A 8 10.06 -6.24 -4.07
C THR A 8 9.98 -7.68 -4.62
N PRO A 9 10.26 -8.75 -3.84
CA PRO A 9 10.07 -10.12 -4.31
C PRO A 9 8.61 -10.45 -4.66
N GLU A 10 7.63 -9.92 -3.92
CA GLU A 10 6.20 -10.12 -4.20
C GLU A 10 5.80 -9.46 -5.53
N LEU A 11 6.30 -8.25 -5.79
CA LEU A 11 6.10 -7.57 -7.08
C LEU A 11 6.69 -8.38 -8.24
N LEU A 12 7.92 -8.87 -8.07
CA LEU A 12 8.60 -9.71 -9.05
C LEU A 12 7.83 -11.02 -9.31
N GLU A 13 7.37 -11.69 -8.26
CA GLU A 13 6.55 -12.89 -8.40
C GLU A 13 5.29 -12.63 -9.25
N GLY A 14 4.68 -11.45 -9.06
CA GLY A 14 3.56 -10.98 -9.88
C GLY A 14 3.89 -10.90 -11.37
N PHE A 15 5.06 -10.35 -11.73
CA PHE A 15 5.54 -10.27 -13.11
C PHE A 15 5.86 -11.64 -13.68
N LEU A 16 6.54 -12.51 -12.92
CA LEU A 16 6.90 -13.86 -13.36
C LEU A 16 5.65 -14.70 -13.69
N LYS A 17 4.61 -14.65 -12.84
CA LYS A 17 3.34 -15.35 -13.07
C LYS A 17 2.61 -14.88 -14.34
N ARG A 18 2.84 -13.63 -14.76
CA ARG A 18 2.15 -12.98 -15.90
C ARG A 18 3.09 -12.67 -17.06
N TYR A 19 4.25 -13.31 -17.11
CA TYR A 19 5.28 -13.00 -18.11
C TYR A 19 4.77 -13.15 -19.56
N HIS A 20 3.85 -14.09 -19.78
CA HIS A 20 3.23 -14.33 -21.09
C HIS A 20 2.29 -13.19 -21.55
N GLU A 21 1.73 -12.41 -20.62
CA GLU A 21 0.91 -11.22 -20.90
C GLU A 21 1.77 -9.95 -20.95
N LEU A 22 2.77 -9.88 -20.08
CA LEU A 22 3.68 -8.75 -19.93
C LEU A 22 5.13 -9.25 -19.90
N PRO A 23 5.79 -9.40 -21.07
CA PRO A 23 7.15 -9.92 -21.16
C PRO A 23 8.18 -8.85 -20.76
N VAL A 24 8.32 -8.62 -19.46
CA VAL A 24 9.30 -7.65 -18.92
C VAL A 24 10.72 -8.09 -19.28
N SER A 25 11.42 -7.32 -20.10
CA SER A 25 12.79 -7.62 -20.51
C SER A 25 13.80 -7.30 -19.40
N GLU A 26 13.62 -6.17 -18.73
CA GLU A 26 14.55 -5.68 -17.71
C GLU A 26 13.81 -5.14 -16.48
N LEU A 27 14.28 -5.53 -15.29
CA LEU A 27 13.84 -4.99 -14.01
C LEU A 27 15.00 -4.26 -13.34
N TRP A 28 14.88 -2.94 -13.21
CA TRP A 28 15.88 -2.08 -12.58
C TRP A 28 15.52 -1.75 -11.13
N LEU A 29 16.32 -2.25 -10.20
CA LEU A 29 16.18 -2.06 -8.77
C LEU A 29 17.00 -0.85 -8.31
N VAL A 30 16.32 0.24 -7.95
CA VAL A 30 16.98 1.50 -7.56
C VAL A 30 16.76 1.77 -6.08
N ASP A 31 17.82 2.10 -5.35
CA ASP A 31 17.75 2.59 -3.98
C ASP A 31 18.76 3.72 -3.70
N VAL A 32 18.83 4.19 -2.46
CA VAL A 32 19.80 5.18 -1.99
C VAL A 32 20.97 4.49 -1.27
N GLU A 33 22.06 5.23 -1.02
CA GLU A 33 23.27 4.71 -0.37
C GLU A 33 22.96 4.00 0.96
N GLU A 34 22.09 4.58 1.79
CA GLU A 34 21.72 3.98 3.09
C GLU A 34 20.91 2.68 2.95
N GLY A 35 20.36 2.40 1.78
CA GLY A 35 19.61 1.19 1.45
C GLY A 35 20.45 0.13 0.73
N GLN A 36 21.71 0.39 0.41
CA GLN A 36 22.52 -0.45 -0.48
C GLN A 36 22.65 -1.90 0.00
N GLU A 37 22.92 -2.14 1.29
CA GLU A 37 23.04 -3.50 1.84
C GLU A 37 21.74 -4.30 1.63
N LYS A 38 20.58 -3.68 1.87
CA LYS A 38 19.28 -4.32 1.64
C LYS A 38 19.01 -4.51 0.15
N LEU A 39 19.40 -3.54 -0.70
CA LEU A 39 19.28 -3.66 -2.15
C LEU A 39 20.07 -4.86 -2.68
N ASP A 40 21.28 -5.10 -2.15
CA ASP A 40 22.12 -6.23 -2.55
C ASP A 40 21.47 -7.58 -2.24
N ILE A 41 20.88 -7.72 -1.05
CA ILE A 41 20.18 -8.94 -0.62
C ILE A 41 18.94 -9.17 -1.51
N ILE A 42 18.12 -8.13 -1.71
CA ILE A 42 16.91 -8.22 -2.52
C ILE A 42 17.24 -8.51 -3.99
N HIS A 43 18.27 -7.89 -4.55
CA HIS A 43 18.74 -8.14 -5.91
C HIS A 43 19.16 -9.60 -6.10
N ALA A 44 19.95 -10.16 -5.18
CA ALA A 44 20.36 -11.55 -5.23
C ALA A 44 19.18 -12.53 -5.16
N LEU A 45 18.17 -12.24 -4.32
CA LEU A 45 16.94 -13.04 -4.28
C LEU A 45 16.16 -12.93 -5.60
N CYS A 46 16.02 -11.73 -6.15
CA CYS A 46 15.34 -11.51 -7.42
C CYS A 46 15.98 -12.29 -8.57
N GLN A 47 17.32 -12.30 -8.66
CA GLN A 47 18.03 -13.08 -9.67
C GLN A 47 17.69 -14.58 -9.58
N ARG A 48 17.73 -15.16 -8.37
CA ARG A 48 17.36 -16.57 -8.15
C ARG A 48 15.91 -16.87 -8.54
N MET A 49 14.99 -15.94 -8.29
CA MET A 49 13.58 -16.09 -8.66
C MET A 49 13.40 -16.11 -10.19
N VAL A 50 14.11 -15.25 -10.91
CA VAL A 50 14.07 -15.20 -12.38
C VAL A 50 14.69 -16.46 -12.99
N GLU A 51 15.87 -16.87 -12.51
CA GLU A 51 16.53 -18.10 -12.94
C GLU A 51 15.64 -19.33 -12.75
N LYS A 52 14.99 -19.44 -11.58
CA LYS A 52 14.06 -20.53 -11.28
C LYS A 52 12.82 -20.51 -12.18
N ALA A 53 12.33 -19.33 -12.55
CA ALA A 53 11.18 -19.18 -13.43
C ALA A 53 11.51 -19.49 -14.91
N GLY A 54 12.79 -19.43 -15.30
CA GLY A 54 13.24 -19.75 -16.65
C GLY A 54 12.77 -18.76 -17.73
N VAL A 55 12.51 -17.50 -17.35
CA VAL A 55 12.08 -16.44 -18.29
C VAL A 55 13.26 -15.53 -18.67
N PRO A 56 13.29 -14.97 -19.89
CA PRO A 56 14.39 -14.13 -20.35
C PRO A 56 14.29 -12.68 -19.84
N MET A 57 14.17 -12.51 -18.53
CA MET A 57 14.22 -11.21 -17.85
C MET A 57 15.60 -10.98 -17.22
N LYS A 58 16.11 -9.74 -17.30
CA LYS A 58 17.35 -9.35 -16.60
C LYS A 58 17.02 -8.49 -15.40
N VAL A 59 17.73 -8.69 -14.29
CA VAL A 59 17.57 -7.88 -13.08
C VAL A 59 18.84 -7.07 -12.83
N TYR A 60 18.70 -5.74 -12.88
CA TYR A 60 19.77 -4.79 -12.62
C TYR A 60 19.55 -4.12 -11.25
N LYS A 61 20.64 -3.63 -10.65
CA LYS A 61 20.57 -2.74 -9.48
C LYS A 61 21.46 -1.52 -9.70
N THR A 62 21.05 -0.39 -9.13
CA THR A 62 21.84 0.86 -9.19
C THR A 62 21.43 1.80 -8.06
N LEU A 63 22.33 2.71 -7.69
CA LEU A 63 22.01 3.86 -6.83
C LEU A 63 21.75 5.14 -7.67
N ASP A 64 22.11 5.10 -8.95
CA ASP A 64 21.81 6.17 -9.90
C ASP A 64 20.45 5.89 -10.57
N ARG A 65 19.42 6.61 -10.10
CA ARG A 65 18.08 6.50 -10.68
C ARG A 65 18.01 6.95 -12.13
N ARG A 66 18.83 7.91 -12.57
CA ARG A 66 18.76 8.43 -13.95
C ARG A 66 19.28 7.41 -14.95
N ALA A 67 20.25 6.58 -14.55
CA ALA A 67 20.68 5.42 -15.33
C ALA A 67 19.54 4.40 -15.51
N ALA A 68 18.79 4.10 -14.44
CA ALA A 68 17.66 3.15 -14.50
C ALA A 68 16.43 3.67 -15.26
N LEU A 69 16.31 4.99 -15.44
CA LEU A 69 15.20 5.59 -16.18
C LEU A 69 15.39 5.54 -17.70
N GLN A 70 16.61 5.28 -18.19
CA GLN A 70 16.89 5.25 -19.62
C GLN A 70 16.03 4.19 -20.32
N GLY A 71 15.14 4.62 -21.21
CA GLY A 71 14.26 3.73 -21.97
C GLY A 71 13.20 2.99 -21.14
N ALA A 72 12.93 3.42 -19.89
CA ALA A 72 11.94 2.76 -19.06
C ALA A 72 10.50 2.98 -19.56
N ASP A 73 9.69 1.93 -19.63
CA ASP A 73 8.25 2.01 -19.95
C ASP A 73 7.37 2.21 -18.70
N PHE A 74 7.83 1.71 -17.56
CA PHE A 74 7.13 1.79 -16.28
C PHE A 74 8.10 2.11 -15.15
N VAL A 75 7.68 3.00 -14.25
CA VAL A 75 8.43 3.40 -13.05
C VAL A 75 7.56 3.16 -11.84
N THR A 76 7.92 2.20 -11.00
CA THR A 76 7.22 1.97 -9.73
C THR A 76 7.89 2.76 -8.61
N THR A 77 7.09 3.36 -7.72
CA THR A 77 7.59 4.01 -6.50
C THR A 77 7.06 3.32 -5.26
N GLN A 78 7.95 2.93 -4.35
CA GLN A 78 7.61 2.30 -3.07
C GLN A 78 8.50 2.88 -1.95
N LEU A 79 8.64 4.20 -1.97
CA LEU A 79 9.61 4.94 -1.16
C LEU A 79 9.20 5.04 0.31
N ARG A 80 10.20 5.24 1.16
CA ARG A 80 9.99 5.65 2.56
C ARG A 80 11.00 6.73 2.95
N VAL A 81 10.67 7.99 2.65
CA VAL A 81 11.53 9.14 2.95
C VAL A 81 11.67 9.31 4.47
N GLY A 82 12.92 9.28 4.94
CA GLY A 82 13.26 9.25 6.37
C GLY A 82 13.20 7.86 7.02
N GLN A 83 12.98 6.80 6.21
CA GLN A 83 12.95 5.40 6.62
C GLN A 83 11.97 5.11 7.77
N LEU A 84 12.14 3.99 8.48
CA LEU A 84 11.26 3.63 9.61
C LEU A 84 11.45 4.54 10.83
N LYS A 85 12.59 5.22 10.95
CA LYS A 85 12.86 6.19 12.02
C LYS A 85 11.94 7.41 11.92
N ALA A 86 11.70 7.93 10.71
CA ALA A 86 10.74 9.01 10.52
C ALA A 86 9.31 8.56 10.78
N ARG A 87 8.94 7.36 10.33
CA ARG A 87 7.63 6.76 10.64
C ARG A 87 7.40 6.63 12.15
N GLU A 88 8.42 6.20 12.89
CA GLU A 88 8.32 6.13 14.35
C GLU A 88 8.03 7.49 14.98
N LYS A 89 8.60 8.58 14.46
CA LYS A 89 8.27 9.94 14.90
C LYS A 89 6.84 10.35 14.51
N ASP A 90 6.42 10.01 13.30
CA ASP A 90 5.05 10.26 12.80
C ASP A 90 3.98 9.62 13.70
N GLU A 91 4.29 8.46 14.29
CA GLU A 91 3.40 7.75 15.21
C GLU A 91 3.55 8.27 16.65
N ARG A 92 4.78 8.40 17.16
CA ARG A 92 5.04 8.70 18.59
C ARG A 92 4.77 10.15 18.98
N ILE A 93 5.10 11.12 18.12
CA ILE A 93 4.96 12.55 18.48
C ILE A 93 3.48 12.88 18.73
N PRO A 94 2.53 12.56 17.83
CA PRO A 94 1.10 12.80 18.09
C PRO A 94 0.61 12.11 19.37
N LEU A 95 1.00 10.85 19.59
CA LEU A 95 0.61 10.08 20.77
C LEU A 95 1.11 10.72 22.07
N SER A 96 2.32 11.27 22.08
CA SER A 96 2.85 11.99 23.25
C SER A 96 2.03 13.23 23.64
N HIS A 97 1.20 13.74 22.72
CA HIS A 97 0.30 14.87 22.92
C HIS A 97 -1.18 14.44 23.03
N GLY A 98 -1.48 13.14 23.08
CA GLY A 98 -2.85 12.63 23.16
C GLY A 98 -3.62 12.67 21.83
N TYR A 99 -2.91 12.65 20.69
CA TYR A 99 -3.50 12.57 19.36
C TYR A 99 -3.13 11.26 18.66
N LEU A 100 -3.97 10.84 17.71
CA LEU A 100 -3.74 9.62 16.91
C LEU A 100 -2.40 9.68 16.15
N GLY A 101 -1.66 8.58 16.19
CA GLY A 101 -0.34 8.44 15.61
C GLY A 101 -0.32 7.37 14.53
N GLN A 102 -0.60 7.76 13.28
CA GLN A 102 -0.70 6.83 12.16
C GLN A 102 0.01 7.35 10.90
N GLU A 103 0.61 6.44 10.13
CA GLU A 103 1.50 6.75 8.99
C GLU A 103 0.87 7.54 7.83
N THR A 104 -0.43 7.41 7.60
CA THR A 104 -1.17 7.94 6.44
C THR A 104 -2.38 8.80 6.80
N ASN A 105 -2.71 8.91 8.08
CA ASN A 105 -3.84 9.65 8.61
C ASN A 105 -3.35 10.57 9.73
N GLY A 106 -4.10 11.66 9.98
CA GLY A 106 -3.74 12.63 11.01
C GLY A 106 -2.38 13.31 10.76
N ALA A 107 -1.71 13.69 11.84
CA ALA A 107 -0.44 14.40 11.78
C ALA A 107 0.67 13.56 11.10
N GLY A 108 0.74 12.26 11.39
CA GLY A 108 1.73 11.39 10.76
C GLY A 108 1.57 11.30 9.25
N GLY A 109 0.32 11.17 8.77
CA GLY A 109 0.00 11.25 7.34
C GLY A 109 0.42 12.56 6.68
N LEU A 110 0.19 13.70 7.34
CA LEU A 110 0.62 15.01 6.85
C LEU A 110 2.14 15.11 6.73
N PHE A 111 2.88 14.81 7.80
CA PHE A 111 4.34 14.89 7.78
C PHE A 111 4.97 13.91 6.80
N LYS A 112 4.38 12.73 6.62
CA LYS A 112 4.80 11.79 5.59
C LYS A 112 4.59 12.37 4.19
N GLY A 113 3.42 12.96 3.91
CA GLY A 113 3.14 13.65 2.65
C GLY A 113 4.16 14.75 2.37
N LEU A 114 4.44 15.62 3.35
CA LEU A 114 5.41 16.72 3.24
C LEU A 114 6.83 16.23 2.91
N ARG A 115 7.24 15.06 3.41
CA ARG A 115 8.55 14.47 3.07
C ARG A 115 8.55 13.81 1.69
N THR A 116 7.45 13.19 1.31
CA THR A 116 7.36 12.34 0.11
C THR A 116 7.11 13.12 -1.17
N ILE A 117 6.20 14.11 -1.15
CA ILE A 117 5.78 14.84 -2.36
C ILE A 117 6.97 15.50 -3.08
N PRO A 118 7.92 16.17 -2.41
CA PRO A 118 9.09 16.75 -3.08
C PRO A 118 9.91 15.71 -3.86
N VAL A 119 10.16 14.54 -3.26
CA VAL A 119 10.91 13.45 -3.92
C VAL A 119 10.14 12.89 -5.11
N ILE A 120 8.81 12.79 -5.02
CA ILE A 120 7.98 12.38 -6.15
C ILE A 120 8.04 13.40 -7.28
N PHE A 121 8.06 14.70 -6.98
CA PHE A 121 8.22 15.75 -8.01
C PHE A 121 9.58 15.66 -8.71
N ASP A 122 10.65 15.38 -7.97
CA ASP A 122 11.96 15.14 -8.58
C ASP A 122 11.95 13.93 -9.52
N ILE A 123 11.30 12.82 -9.12
CA ILE A 123 11.16 11.63 -9.97
C ILE A 123 10.31 11.95 -11.21
N VAL A 124 9.18 12.66 -11.04
CA VAL A 124 8.33 13.07 -12.17
C VAL A 124 9.14 13.92 -13.15
N LYS A 125 9.95 14.87 -12.66
CA LYS A 125 10.81 15.70 -13.51
C LYS A 125 11.81 14.85 -14.30
N ASP A 126 12.50 13.91 -13.64
CA ASP A 126 13.45 13.02 -14.32
C ASP A 126 12.76 12.12 -15.35
N VAL A 127 11.56 11.60 -15.05
CA VAL A 127 10.76 10.79 -15.99
C VAL A 127 10.36 11.62 -17.21
N GLN A 128 9.88 12.85 -17.01
CA GLN A 128 9.51 13.74 -18.11
C GLN A 128 10.69 14.09 -19.02
N GLU A 129 11.91 14.12 -18.47
CA GLU A 129 13.14 14.42 -19.23
C GLU A 129 13.68 13.18 -19.96
N ILE A 130 13.72 12.02 -19.30
CA ILE A 130 14.48 10.85 -19.74
C ILE A 130 13.60 9.84 -20.47
N CYS A 131 12.40 9.59 -19.96
CA CYS A 131 11.47 8.57 -20.47
C CYS A 131 10.03 9.11 -20.44
N PRO A 132 9.73 10.14 -21.27
CA PRO A 132 8.46 10.88 -21.19
C PRO A 132 7.22 10.02 -21.47
N ASP A 133 7.40 8.87 -22.10
CA ASP A 133 6.34 7.91 -22.37
C ASP A 133 6.09 6.91 -21.22
N ALA A 134 6.92 6.92 -20.18
CA ALA A 134 6.77 5.98 -19.07
C ALA A 134 5.51 6.26 -18.23
N TRP A 135 4.90 5.20 -17.71
CA TRP A 135 3.91 5.30 -16.64
C TRP A 135 4.58 5.27 -15.27
N ILE A 136 4.17 6.16 -14.37
CA ILE A 136 4.52 6.06 -12.94
C ILE A 136 3.40 5.35 -12.19
N ILE A 137 3.73 4.22 -11.57
CA ILE A 137 2.82 3.43 -10.72
C ILE A 137 3.25 3.61 -9.25
N ASN A 138 2.51 4.41 -8.50
CA ASN A 138 2.87 4.85 -7.16
C ASN A 138 2.22 4.00 -6.07
N PHE A 139 3.03 3.23 -5.37
CA PHE A 139 2.70 2.56 -4.10
C PHE A 139 3.09 3.41 -2.88
N THR A 140 3.83 4.51 -3.11
CA THR A 140 4.33 5.36 -2.02
C THR A 140 3.19 6.13 -1.37
N ASN A 141 2.99 5.86 -0.08
CA ASN A 141 1.99 6.53 0.73
C ASN A 141 2.43 7.93 1.19
N PRO A 142 1.49 8.86 1.47
CA PRO A 142 0.03 8.72 1.34
C PRO A 142 -0.40 8.80 -0.13
N ALA A 143 -0.87 7.69 -0.70
CA ALA A 143 -0.92 7.54 -2.16
C ALA A 143 -1.96 8.47 -2.80
N GLY A 144 -3.08 8.72 -2.11
CA GLY A 144 -4.08 9.69 -2.56
C GLY A 144 -3.53 11.12 -2.57
N MET A 145 -2.89 11.55 -1.49
CA MET A 145 -2.31 12.91 -1.38
C MET A 145 -1.18 13.12 -2.39
N VAL A 146 -0.32 12.11 -2.59
CA VAL A 146 0.76 12.15 -3.59
C VAL A 146 0.17 12.25 -5.01
N THR A 147 -0.83 11.43 -5.32
CA THR A 147 -1.50 11.47 -6.64
C THR A 147 -2.16 12.83 -6.88
N GLU A 148 -2.86 13.37 -5.88
CA GLU A 148 -3.49 14.70 -5.94
C GLU A 148 -2.45 15.79 -6.17
N ALA A 149 -1.31 15.73 -5.48
CA ALA A 149 -0.24 16.70 -5.63
C ALA A 149 0.35 16.68 -7.05
N VAL A 150 0.61 15.50 -7.61
CA VAL A 150 1.08 15.35 -9.00
C VAL A 150 0.02 15.88 -9.97
N TYR A 151 -1.24 15.51 -9.77
CA TYR A 151 -2.35 15.92 -10.64
C TYR A 151 -2.55 17.44 -10.67
N ARG A 152 -2.49 18.11 -9.50
CA ARG A 152 -2.75 19.56 -9.38
C ARG A 152 -1.55 20.44 -9.72
N HIS A 153 -0.34 19.98 -9.41
CA HIS A 153 0.84 20.84 -9.44
C HIS A 153 1.86 20.45 -10.52
N THR A 154 1.54 19.47 -11.36
CA THR A 154 2.36 19.09 -12.52
C THR A 154 1.49 18.89 -13.76
N ASN A 155 2.13 18.88 -14.93
CA ASN A 155 1.48 18.52 -16.19
C ASN A 155 1.57 17.02 -16.51
N PHE A 156 2.08 16.21 -15.59
CA PHE A 156 2.30 14.78 -15.82
C PHE A 156 1.00 13.99 -15.66
N LYS A 157 0.58 13.29 -16.73
CA LYS A 157 -0.72 12.59 -16.79
C LYS A 157 -0.62 11.07 -16.65
N ARG A 158 0.54 10.47 -16.90
CA ARG A 158 0.76 9.02 -16.83
C ARG A 158 1.12 8.58 -15.41
N PHE A 159 0.28 8.93 -14.44
CA PHE A 159 0.51 8.66 -13.02
C PHE A 159 -0.68 7.94 -12.39
N ILE A 160 -0.45 6.77 -11.80
CA ILE A 160 -1.47 5.96 -11.13
C ILE A 160 -1.05 5.69 -9.69
N GLY A 161 -1.87 6.12 -8.72
CA GLY A 161 -1.74 5.71 -7.33
C GLY A 161 -2.45 4.39 -7.07
N VAL A 162 -1.79 3.45 -6.39
CA VAL A 162 -2.35 2.12 -6.09
C VAL A 162 -2.47 1.89 -4.59
N CYS A 163 -3.43 1.05 -4.19
CA CYS A 163 -3.73 0.73 -2.81
C CYS A 163 -4.17 -0.73 -2.67
N ASN A 164 -3.83 -1.36 -1.55
CA ASN A 164 -4.17 -2.75 -1.26
C ASN A 164 -5.53 -2.93 -0.55
N ILE A 165 -6.20 -1.85 -0.14
CA ILE A 165 -7.51 -1.96 0.52
C ILE A 165 -8.57 -2.65 -0.35
N PRO A 166 -8.76 -2.27 -1.63
CA PRO A 166 -9.76 -2.91 -2.48
C PRO A 166 -9.58 -4.43 -2.63
N ILE A 167 -8.34 -4.91 -2.78
CA ILE A 167 -8.09 -6.34 -2.91
C ILE A 167 -8.39 -7.09 -1.60
N GLY A 168 -8.07 -6.49 -0.44
CA GLY A 168 -8.44 -7.06 0.86
C GLY A 168 -9.96 -7.15 1.04
N MET A 169 -10.69 -6.11 0.62
CA MET A 169 -12.16 -6.12 0.64
C MET A 169 -12.72 -7.19 -0.31
N LYS A 170 -12.14 -7.34 -1.51
CA LYS A 170 -12.53 -8.39 -2.45
C LYS A 170 -12.34 -9.78 -1.84
N MET A 171 -11.18 -10.06 -1.25
CA MET A 171 -10.90 -11.35 -0.61
C MET A 171 -11.88 -11.63 0.54
N PHE A 172 -12.15 -10.63 1.37
CA PHE A 172 -13.16 -10.73 2.44
C PHE A 172 -14.54 -11.07 1.89
N ILE A 173 -15.00 -10.33 0.88
CA ILE A 173 -16.33 -10.52 0.27
C ILE A 173 -16.45 -11.90 -0.38
N THR A 174 -15.41 -12.34 -1.12
CA THR A 174 -15.34 -13.68 -1.71
C THR A 174 -15.48 -14.77 -0.65
N ASP A 175 -14.78 -14.64 0.47
CA ASP A 175 -14.81 -15.60 1.56
C ASP A 175 -16.20 -15.63 2.24
N VAL A 176 -16.71 -14.48 2.69
CA VAL A 176 -17.94 -14.44 3.48
C VAL A 176 -19.21 -14.74 2.67
N LEU A 177 -19.21 -14.44 1.37
CA LEU A 177 -20.30 -14.81 0.47
C LEU A 177 -20.11 -16.23 -0.11
N GLN A 178 -19.04 -16.93 0.27
CA GLN A 178 -18.69 -18.29 -0.13
C GLN A 178 -18.66 -18.47 -1.65
N LEU A 179 -18.00 -17.53 -2.33
CA LEU A 179 -17.94 -17.52 -3.79
C LEU A 179 -16.95 -18.57 -4.30
N SER A 180 -17.36 -19.25 -5.36
CA SER A 180 -16.55 -20.22 -6.10
C SER A 180 -15.67 -19.54 -7.14
N PRO A 181 -14.63 -20.21 -7.67
CA PRO A 181 -13.81 -19.68 -8.76
C PRO A 181 -14.58 -19.36 -10.06
N SER A 182 -15.77 -19.95 -10.24
CA SER A 182 -16.63 -19.67 -11.40
C SER A 182 -17.55 -18.46 -11.21
N ASP A 183 -17.65 -17.91 -10.00
CA ASP A 183 -18.50 -16.75 -9.73
C ASP A 183 -17.81 -15.44 -10.17
N GLU A 184 -18.56 -14.61 -10.89
CA GLU A 184 -18.14 -13.27 -11.25
C GLU A 184 -18.49 -12.29 -10.13
N LEU A 185 -17.47 -11.68 -9.53
CA LEU A 185 -17.62 -10.69 -8.46
C LEU A 185 -17.31 -9.28 -8.96
N ASN A 186 -18.32 -8.42 -8.96
CA ASN A 186 -18.19 -6.98 -9.20
C ASN A 186 -18.47 -6.22 -7.91
N ILE A 187 -17.56 -5.33 -7.52
CA ILE A 187 -17.66 -4.55 -6.28
C ILE A 187 -17.73 -3.08 -6.65
N ASP A 188 -18.80 -2.42 -6.25
CA ASP A 188 -18.98 -0.98 -6.42
C ASP A 188 -18.27 -0.26 -5.27
N LEU A 189 -17.03 0.14 -5.52
CA LEU A 189 -16.16 0.84 -4.58
C LEU A 189 -16.06 2.31 -4.95
N PHE A 190 -16.17 3.19 -3.96
CA PHE A 190 -15.96 4.63 -4.16
C PHE A 190 -15.30 5.29 -2.95
N GLY A 191 -14.69 6.44 -3.19
CA GLY A 191 -14.02 7.24 -2.16
C GLY A 191 -12.60 7.65 -2.57
N LEU A 192 -11.72 7.78 -1.60
CA LEU A 192 -10.32 8.16 -1.78
C LEU A 192 -9.39 7.07 -1.24
N ASN A 193 -8.09 7.18 -1.48
CA ASN A 193 -7.10 6.31 -0.85
C ASN A 193 -7.26 6.30 0.68
N HIS A 194 -7.36 5.11 1.28
CA HIS A 194 -7.63 4.90 2.71
C HIS A 194 -8.93 5.56 3.24
N LEU A 195 -9.85 5.91 2.35
CA LEU A 195 -11.17 6.43 2.65
C LEU A 195 -12.16 5.86 1.63
N VAL A 196 -12.35 4.54 1.64
CA VAL A 196 -13.16 3.80 0.65
C VAL A 196 -14.36 3.16 1.33
N PHE A 197 -15.47 3.13 0.58
CA PHE A 197 -16.70 2.44 0.93
C PHE A 197 -17.08 1.46 -0.17
N VAL A 198 -17.68 0.34 0.21
CA VAL A 198 -18.46 -0.51 -0.71
C VAL A 198 -19.90 -0.02 -0.70
N ARG A 199 -20.43 0.30 -1.87
CA ARG A 199 -21.83 0.68 -2.10
C ARG A 199 -22.70 -0.52 -2.46
N ASP A 200 -22.16 -1.44 -3.25
CA ASP A 200 -22.86 -2.64 -3.70
C ASP A 200 -21.85 -3.74 -4.03
N VAL A 201 -22.33 -4.98 -4.04
CA VAL A 201 -21.60 -6.18 -4.45
C VAL A 201 -22.50 -7.03 -5.33
N LEU A 202 -22.12 -7.19 -6.59
CA LEU A 202 -22.83 -8.03 -7.55
C LEU A 202 -22.08 -9.35 -7.73
N VAL A 203 -22.82 -10.44 -7.59
CA VAL A 203 -22.35 -11.81 -7.84
C VAL A 203 -23.16 -12.36 -9.00
N ASN A 204 -22.49 -12.68 -10.12
CA ASN A 204 -23.13 -13.13 -11.36
C ASN A 204 -24.25 -12.17 -11.82
N GLY A 205 -24.00 -10.87 -11.70
CA GLY A 205 -24.94 -9.80 -12.08
C GLY A 205 -26.06 -9.52 -11.07
N VAL A 206 -26.13 -10.24 -9.94
CA VAL A 206 -27.17 -10.04 -8.91
C VAL A 206 -26.55 -9.42 -7.66
N SER A 207 -27.15 -8.32 -7.17
CA SER A 207 -26.70 -7.70 -5.91
C SER A 207 -26.91 -8.66 -4.74
N ARG A 208 -25.85 -8.86 -3.94
CA ARG A 208 -25.85 -9.54 -2.64
C ARG A 208 -25.49 -8.60 -1.50
N PHE A 209 -25.66 -7.29 -1.71
CA PHE A 209 -25.22 -6.30 -0.74
C PHE A 209 -26.00 -6.35 0.58
N ASP A 210 -27.31 -6.61 0.55
CA ASP A 210 -28.12 -6.67 1.78
C ASP A 210 -27.71 -7.84 2.67
N GLU A 211 -27.40 -9.00 2.09
CA GLU A 211 -26.86 -10.15 2.81
C GLU A 211 -25.52 -9.83 3.47
N LEU A 212 -24.63 -9.18 2.71
CA LEU A 212 -23.32 -8.76 3.20
C LEU A 212 -23.44 -7.72 4.31
N LEU A 213 -24.29 -6.70 4.11
CA LEU A 213 -24.56 -5.63 5.06
C LEU A 213 -25.10 -6.20 6.37
N ASP A 214 -26.08 -7.11 6.31
CA ASP A 214 -26.66 -7.75 7.50
C ASP A 214 -25.64 -8.60 8.25
N GLY A 215 -24.81 -9.35 7.53
CA GLY A 215 -23.77 -10.16 8.13
C GLY A 215 -22.69 -9.33 8.83
N VAL A 216 -22.25 -8.22 8.21
CA VAL A 216 -21.27 -7.29 8.78
C VAL A 216 -21.88 -6.54 9.98
N ALA A 217 -23.09 -6.00 9.82
CA ALA A 217 -23.75 -5.19 10.84
C ALA A 217 -24.07 -6.01 12.11
N SER A 218 -24.47 -7.28 11.96
CA SER A 218 -24.72 -8.18 13.09
C SER A 218 -23.45 -8.79 13.70
N GLY A 219 -22.27 -8.48 13.15
CA GLY A 219 -20.99 -9.08 13.57
C GLY A 219 -20.83 -10.57 13.24
N ARG A 220 -21.71 -11.16 12.41
CA ARG A 220 -21.58 -12.55 11.94
C ARG A 220 -20.43 -12.70 10.94
N LEU A 221 -20.19 -11.66 10.16
CA LEU A 221 -19.12 -11.59 9.17
C LEU A 221 -18.05 -10.61 9.67
N THR A 222 -16.95 -11.15 10.17
CA THR A 222 -15.79 -10.35 10.59
C THR A 222 -14.70 -10.45 9.54
N ALA A 223 -14.27 -9.31 9.00
CA ALA A 223 -13.16 -9.27 8.06
C ALA A 223 -11.83 -9.45 8.79
N ASN A 224 -10.89 -10.15 8.15
CA ASN A 224 -9.49 -9.96 8.51
C ASN A 224 -9.08 -8.53 8.14
N SER A 225 -8.83 -7.69 9.14
CA SER A 225 -8.35 -6.33 8.93
C SER A 225 -6.96 -6.31 8.28
N VAL A 226 -6.62 -5.22 7.59
CA VAL A 226 -5.24 -5.05 7.12
C VAL A 226 -4.28 -4.99 8.31
N LYS A 227 -3.12 -5.63 8.18
CA LYS A 227 -2.11 -5.77 9.26
C LYS A 227 -1.65 -4.46 9.93
N ASN A 228 -2.01 -3.30 9.37
CA ASN A 228 -1.58 -1.97 9.84
C ASN A 228 -2.60 -1.26 10.73
N ILE A 229 -3.80 -1.82 10.94
CA ILE A 229 -4.85 -1.21 11.75
C ILE A 229 -5.38 -2.26 12.72
N PHE A 230 -5.66 -1.86 13.96
CA PHE A 230 -6.33 -2.74 14.91
C PHE A 230 -7.76 -3.02 14.45
N ASP A 231 -8.16 -4.28 14.52
CA ASP A 231 -9.50 -4.67 14.12
C ASP A 231 -10.51 -4.31 15.22
N LEU A 232 -11.56 -3.61 14.83
CA LEU A 232 -12.71 -3.30 15.68
C LEU A 232 -13.96 -3.33 14.81
N PRO A 233 -15.06 -3.94 15.29
CA PRO A 233 -16.33 -3.88 14.57
C PRO A 233 -16.86 -2.43 14.56
N PHE A 234 -17.39 -2.00 13.42
CA PHE A 234 -18.22 -0.80 13.36
C PHE A 234 -19.53 -1.03 14.11
N SER A 235 -20.15 0.04 14.61
CA SER A 235 -21.45 -0.12 15.29
C SER A 235 -22.53 -0.54 14.29
N GLU A 236 -23.39 -1.48 14.70
CA GLU A 236 -24.50 -1.96 13.88
C GLU A 236 -25.37 -0.81 13.36
N GLY A 237 -25.77 0.10 14.26
CA GLY A 237 -26.58 1.27 13.91
C GLY A 237 -25.92 2.18 12.87
N LEU A 238 -24.58 2.32 12.90
CA LEU A 238 -23.85 3.10 11.89
C LEU A 238 -23.89 2.42 10.54
N ILE A 239 -23.56 1.12 10.47
CA ILE A 239 -23.54 0.36 9.22
C ILE A 239 -24.94 0.36 8.58
N ARG A 240 -25.99 0.09 9.36
CA ARG A 240 -27.37 0.10 8.89
C ARG A 240 -27.83 1.48 8.41
N SER A 241 -27.44 2.54 9.11
CA SER A 241 -27.84 3.91 8.75
C SER A 241 -27.10 4.43 7.52
N LEU A 242 -25.80 4.13 7.39
CA LEU A 242 -25.02 4.50 6.21
C LEU A 242 -25.42 3.70 4.98
N ARG A 243 -25.82 2.43 5.18
CA ARG A 243 -26.03 1.45 4.11
C ARG A 243 -24.81 1.37 3.17
N LEU A 244 -23.63 1.39 3.77
CA LEU A 244 -22.31 1.31 3.14
C LEU A 244 -21.39 0.48 4.02
N ILE A 245 -20.43 -0.22 3.42
CA ILE A 245 -19.39 -0.94 4.18
C ILE A 245 -18.09 -0.14 4.10
N PRO A 246 -17.69 0.53 5.21
CA PRO A 246 -16.46 1.31 5.25
C PRO A 246 -15.22 0.41 5.31
N CYS A 247 -14.10 0.85 4.74
CA CYS A 247 -12.83 0.16 4.95
C CYS A 247 -12.28 0.40 6.37
N SER A 248 -11.33 -0.44 6.81
CA SER A 248 -10.80 -0.42 8.18
C SER A 248 -10.14 0.90 8.60
N TYR A 249 -9.64 1.70 7.65
CA TYR A 249 -9.10 3.04 7.95
C TYR A 249 -10.16 4.00 8.50
N LEU A 250 -11.44 3.76 8.24
CA LEU A 250 -12.51 4.62 8.74
C LEU A 250 -12.76 4.47 10.23
N LEU A 251 -12.13 3.48 10.90
CA LEU A 251 -12.10 3.42 12.36
C LEU A 251 -11.45 4.66 12.98
N TYR A 252 -10.47 5.28 12.30
CA TYR A 252 -9.87 6.54 12.75
C TYR A 252 -10.84 7.73 12.75
N TYR A 253 -11.96 7.63 12.01
CA TYR A 253 -12.95 8.69 11.86
C TYR A 253 -14.22 8.40 12.66
N PHE A 254 -14.69 7.16 12.64
CA PHE A 254 -15.91 6.75 13.34
C PHE A 254 -15.68 6.26 14.77
N LYS A 255 -14.46 5.84 15.11
CA LYS A 255 -14.05 5.37 16.44
C LYS A 255 -12.75 6.02 16.93
N PRO A 256 -12.60 7.35 16.83
CA PRO A 256 -11.33 8.01 17.11
C PRO A 256 -10.88 7.84 18.57
N LYS A 257 -11.82 7.76 19.53
CA LYS A 257 -11.51 7.58 20.95
C LYS A 257 -10.99 6.18 21.25
N GLU A 258 -11.63 5.16 20.69
CA GLU A 258 -11.22 3.77 20.84
C GLU A 258 -9.87 3.51 20.16
N MET A 259 -9.69 4.01 18.93
CA MET A 259 -8.41 3.90 18.23
C MET A 259 -7.29 4.60 18.99
N LEU A 260 -7.55 5.80 19.54
CA LEU A 260 -6.57 6.50 20.34
C LEU A 260 -6.24 5.74 21.63
N ALA A 261 -7.23 5.20 22.33
CA ALA A 261 -6.99 4.41 23.53
C ALA A 261 -6.10 3.18 23.27
N ILE A 262 -6.33 2.49 22.14
CA ILE A 262 -5.52 1.35 21.72
C ILE A 262 -4.09 1.78 21.39
N GLU A 263 -3.91 2.81 20.56
CA GLU A 263 -2.59 3.31 20.17
C GLU A 263 -1.80 3.86 21.37
N MET A 264 -2.46 4.53 22.32
CA MET A 264 -1.86 4.97 23.58
C MET A 264 -1.43 3.79 24.44
N GLY A 265 -2.24 2.73 24.50
CA GLY A 265 -1.88 1.49 25.19
C GLY A 265 -0.59 0.87 24.64
N GLU A 266 -0.44 0.81 23.32
CA GLU A 266 0.77 0.31 22.68
C GLU A 266 1.96 1.28 22.82
N TYR A 267 1.71 2.58 22.79
CA TYR A 267 2.72 3.60 23.03
C TYR A 267 3.38 3.44 24.41
N TYR A 268 2.58 3.26 25.47
CA TYR A 268 3.10 3.07 26.84
C TYR A 268 3.84 1.73 27.04
N LYS A 269 3.51 0.70 26.26
CA LYS A 269 4.27 -0.57 26.23
C LYS A 269 5.58 -0.48 25.43
N GLY A 270 5.85 0.66 24.79
CA GLY A 270 7.01 0.83 23.90
C GLY A 270 6.86 0.13 22.54
N GLY A 271 5.62 -0.06 22.08
CA GLY A 271 5.26 -0.87 20.91
C GLY A 271 4.67 -0.08 19.76
N ALA A 272 5.21 1.10 19.40
CA ALA A 272 4.75 1.80 18.20
C ALA A 272 4.87 0.88 16.98
N ARG A 273 3.92 0.97 16.03
CA ARG A 273 3.84 0.01 14.92
C ARG A 273 5.12 0.00 14.09
N ALA A 274 5.73 1.17 13.87
CA ALA A 274 7.03 1.28 13.20
C ALA A 274 8.11 0.41 13.87
N GLN A 275 8.11 0.29 15.20
CA GLN A 275 9.07 -0.53 15.96
C GLN A 275 8.79 -2.03 15.77
N VAL A 276 7.52 -2.42 15.66
CA VAL A 276 7.14 -3.81 15.31
C VAL A 276 7.62 -4.14 13.89
N VAL A 277 7.39 -3.25 12.92
CA VAL A 277 7.85 -3.43 11.53
C VAL A 277 9.38 -3.50 11.45
N GLN A 278 10.10 -2.66 12.20
CA GLN A 278 11.57 -2.74 12.28
C GLN A 278 12.06 -4.11 12.77
N LYS A 279 11.37 -4.74 13.72
CA LYS A 279 11.71 -6.10 14.19
C LYS A 279 11.45 -7.14 13.09
N VAL A 280 10.31 -7.07 12.41
CA VAL A 280 9.97 -8.00 11.32
C VAL A 280 10.95 -7.87 10.15
N GLU A 281 11.28 -6.66 9.71
CA GLU A 281 12.24 -6.44 8.61
C GLU A 281 13.62 -7.00 8.95
N LYS A 282 14.11 -6.81 10.19
CA LYS A 282 15.40 -7.37 10.62
C LYS A 282 15.42 -8.90 10.56
N THR A 283 14.33 -9.55 10.91
CA THR A 283 14.23 -11.02 10.87
C THR A 283 14.07 -11.54 9.44
N ALA A 284 13.25 -10.87 8.61
CA ALA A 284 13.01 -11.26 7.22
C ALA A 284 14.29 -11.16 6.37
N VAL A 285 15.05 -10.07 6.52
CA VAL A 285 16.32 -9.88 5.78
C VAL A 285 17.38 -10.92 6.19
N ARG A 286 17.36 -11.43 7.43
CA ARG A 286 18.27 -12.50 7.88
C ARG A 286 17.89 -13.89 7.40
N ALA A 287 16.66 -14.09 6.93
CA ALA A 287 16.14 -15.39 6.50
C ALA A 287 16.28 -15.64 4.99
N VAL A 288 16.74 -14.64 4.24
CA VAL A 288 16.97 -14.66 2.77
C VAL A 288 18.44 -14.93 2.47
#